data_AF-A0A0S8AE83-F1
#
_entry.id   AF-A0A0S8AE83-F1
#
_cell.length_a   1.000
_cell.length_b   1.000
_cell.length_c   1.000
_cell.angle_alpha   90.00
_cell.angle_beta   90.00
_cell.angle_gamma   90.00
#
_symmetry.space_group_name_H-M   'P 1'
#
loop_
_entity.id
_entity.type
_entity.pdbx_description
1 polymer ?
#
loop_
_entity_poly.entity_id
_entity_poly.type
_entity_poly.pdbx_seq_one_letter_code
_entity_poly.pdbx_strand_id
1 'polypeptide(L)'
;MEQHDFINGCIKVENTVVSIYSRLMQKLPKHKEFWAELLREEREHVAFLSDVKTLGLVTELEKMDYAPSMSEIKKSLKLTNSVNKRISDDPISMKNALKLALKLEESMVETYSNELIAKLLTCEDEATYKKLLADEKKHIDKVRKMMKNA
;
A
#
# COMPACT_ATOMS: atom_id res chain seq x y z
N MET A 1 10.10 3.65 21.72
CA MET A 1 10.13 2.24 21.28
C MET A 1 8.99 1.94 20.32
N GLU A 2 7.77 2.40 20.60
CA GLU A 2 6.58 2.16 19.75
C GLU A 2 6.63 2.78 18.34
N GLN A 3 7.29 3.93 18.15
CA GLN A 3 7.33 4.66 16.87
C GLN A 3 8.15 3.96 15.77
N HIS A 4 9.32 3.42 16.12
CA HIS A 4 10.12 2.64 15.17
C HIS A 4 9.40 1.35 14.79
N ASP A 5 8.73 0.71 15.75
CA ASP A 5 7.94 -0.49 15.50
C ASP A 5 6.74 -0.21 14.58
N PHE A 6 6.15 0.97 14.71
CA PHE A 6 5.07 1.45 13.87
C PHE A 6 5.50 1.63 12.41
N ILE A 7 6.51 2.47 12.13
CA ILE A 7 6.95 2.72 10.75
C ILE A 7 7.53 1.46 10.10
N ASN A 8 8.21 0.60 10.90
CA ASN A 8 8.63 -0.72 10.45
C ASN A 8 7.44 -1.61 10.07
N GLY A 9 6.33 -1.49 10.80
CA GLY A 9 5.07 -2.15 10.51
C GLY A 9 4.50 -1.76 9.15
N CYS A 10 4.41 -0.45 8.87
CA CYS A 10 3.96 0.09 7.59
C CYS A 10 4.87 -0.39 6.44
N ILE A 11 6.19 -0.17 6.56
CA ILE A 11 7.18 -0.63 5.56
C ILE A 11 7.03 -2.12 5.26
N LYS A 12 6.73 -2.94 6.29
CA LYS A 12 6.57 -4.38 6.11
C LYS A 12 5.26 -4.74 5.40
N VAL A 13 4.17 -4.02 5.64
CA VAL A 13 2.90 -4.19 4.91
C VAL A 13 3.12 -3.89 3.43
N GLU A 14 3.64 -2.71 3.14
CA GLU A 14 3.94 -2.19 1.79
C GLU A 14 4.84 -3.15 0.99
N ASN A 15 5.95 -3.61 1.60
CA ASN A 15 6.82 -4.62 0.98
C ASN A 15 6.08 -5.94 0.68
N THR A 16 5.10 -6.31 1.50
CA THR A 16 4.29 -7.50 1.25
C THR A 16 3.34 -7.27 0.07
N VAL A 17 2.77 -6.07 -0.07
CA VAL A 17 1.95 -5.67 -1.23
C VAL A 17 2.79 -5.65 -2.51
N VAL A 18 4.00 -5.09 -2.49
CA VAL A 18 4.99 -5.17 -3.58
C VAL A 18 5.23 -6.62 -4.01
N SER A 19 5.44 -7.54 -3.06
CA SER A 19 5.59 -8.97 -3.37
C SER A 19 4.34 -9.55 -4.03
N ILE A 20 3.15 -9.18 -3.55
CA ILE A 20 1.87 -9.63 -4.10
C ILE A 20 1.71 -9.15 -5.55
N TYR A 21 1.89 -7.86 -5.83
CA TYR A 21 1.76 -7.30 -7.18
C TYR A 21 2.81 -7.84 -8.14
N SER A 22 4.05 -8.05 -7.68
CA SER A 22 5.07 -8.72 -8.48
C SER A 22 4.65 -10.13 -8.89
N ARG A 23 4.02 -10.91 -7.98
CA ARG A 23 3.54 -12.26 -8.28
C ARG A 23 2.31 -12.25 -9.19
N LEU A 24 1.37 -11.33 -8.98
CA LEU A 24 0.20 -11.20 -9.84
C LEU A 24 0.59 -10.79 -11.26
N MET A 25 1.57 -9.90 -11.42
CA MET A 25 2.15 -9.55 -12.71
C MET A 25 2.68 -10.77 -13.47
N GLN A 26 3.34 -11.71 -12.76
CA GLN A 26 3.86 -12.95 -13.35
C GLN A 26 2.74 -13.95 -13.68
N LYS A 27 1.75 -14.12 -12.78
CA LYS A 27 0.66 -15.08 -12.94
C LYS A 27 -0.43 -14.63 -13.92
N LEU A 28 -0.57 -13.33 -14.15
CA LEU A 28 -1.59 -12.72 -15.01
C LEU A 28 -0.94 -11.86 -16.11
N PRO A 29 -0.16 -12.45 -17.02
CA PRO A 29 0.64 -11.71 -18.00
C PRO A 29 -0.21 -10.88 -18.98
N LYS A 30 -1.47 -11.26 -19.22
CA LYS A 30 -2.43 -10.48 -20.01
C LYS A 30 -2.74 -9.10 -19.41
N HIS A 31 -2.54 -8.94 -18.10
CA HIS A 31 -2.77 -7.69 -17.37
C HIS A 31 -1.46 -7.18 -16.75
N LYS A 32 -0.32 -7.55 -17.33
CA LYS A 32 1.01 -7.22 -16.80
C LYS A 32 1.20 -5.73 -16.55
N GLU A 33 0.79 -4.88 -17.49
CA GLU A 33 0.95 -3.42 -17.38
C GLU A 33 0.21 -2.85 -16.17
N PHE A 34 -1.03 -3.30 -15.94
CA PHE A 34 -1.82 -2.92 -14.78
C PHE A 34 -1.11 -3.27 -13.46
N TRP A 35 -0.61 -4.50 -13.34
CA TRP A 35 0.10 -4.92 -12.13
C TRP A 35 1.48 -4.27 -11.99
N ALA A 36 2.15 -3.97 -13.11
CA ALA A 36 3.45 -3.30 -13.12
C ALA A 36 3.35 -1.84 -12.67
N GLU A 37 2.24 -1.17 -13.00
CA GLU A 37 1.93 0.19 -12.54
C GLU A 37 1.75 0.23 -11.03
N LEU A 38 0.88 -0.62 -10.47
CA LEU A 38 0.68 -0.73 -9.02
C LEU A 38 1.98 -1.11 -8.31
N LEU A 39 2.71 -2.11 -8.83
CA LEU A 39 4.00 -2.51 -8.26
C LEU A 39 5.02 -1.35 -8.18
N ARG A 40 5.04 -0.46 -9.17
CA ARG A 40 5.94 0.70 -9.17
C ARG A 40 5.52 1.68 -8.09
N GLU A 41 4.23 2.00 -8.02
CA GLU A 41 3.65 2.92 -7.04
C GLU A 41 3.96 2.43 -5.60
N GLU A 42 3.73 1.14 -5.28
CA GLU A 42 4.07 0.61 -3.93
C GLU A 42 5.57 0.62 -3.61
N ARG A 43 6.44 0.50 -4.61
CA ARG A 43 7.89 0.62 -4.38
C ARG A 43 8.29 2.04 -4.01
N GLU A 44 7.60 3.04 -4.56
CA GLU A 44 7.80 4.44 -4.20
C GLU A 44 7.35 4.68 -2.75
N HIS A 45 6.26 4.04 -2.31
CA HIS A 45 5.80 4.09 -0.91
C HIS A 45 6.84 3.49 0.05
N VAL A 46 7.35 2.29 -0.24
CA VAL A 46 8.41 1.64 0.56
C VAL A 46 9.66 2.51 0.66
N ALA A 47 10.11 3.09 -0.46
CA ALA A 47 11.28 3.95 -0.49
C ALA A 47 11.07 5.18 0.40
N PHE A 48 9.92 5.84 0.26
CA PHE A 48 9.59 7.02 1.04
C PHE A 48 9.56 6.72 2.55
N LEU A 49 8.83 5.68 2.98
CA LEU A 49 8.75 5.33 4.40
C LEU A 49 10.13 4.94 4.98
N SER A 50 10.98 4.32 4.15
CA SER A 50 12.36 4.00 4.53
C SER A 50 13.21 5.25 4.71
N ASP A 51 13.04 6.26 3.85
CA ASP A 51 13.72 7.55 3.97
C ASP A 51 13.24 8.31 5.22
N VAL A 52 11.94 8.38 5.48
CA VAL A 52 11.36 8.97 6.70
C VAL A 52 11.96 8.33 7.96
N LYS A 53 12.05 6.99 7.97
CA LYS A 53 12.67 6.26 9.07
C LYS A 53 14.17 6.60 9.21
N THR A 54 14.91 6.62 8.11
CA THR A 54 16.37 6.82 8.10
C THR A 54 16.75 8.24 8.50
N LEU A 55 15.95 9.23 8.08
CA LEU A 55 16.13 10.63 8.41
C LEU A 55 15.64 11.00 9.81
N GLY A 56 15.08 10.04 10.56
CA GLY A 56 14.57 10.28 11.91
C GLY A 56 13.32 11.17 11.96
N LEU A 57 12.61 11.32 10.83
CA LEU A 57 11.41 12.16 10.72
C LEU A 57 10.15 11.50 11.32
N VAL A 58 10.33 10.39 12.02
CA VAL A 58 9.27 9.58 12.64
C VAL A 58 8.56 10.36 13.76
N THR A 59 9.21 11.34 14.38
CA THR A 59 8.59 12.18 15.43
C THR A 59 7.63 13.23 14.88
N GLU A 60 7.77 13.66 13.62
CA GLU A 60 6.79 14.56 12.98
C GLU A 60 5.46 13.86 12.67
N LEU A 61 5.43 12.52 12.78
CA LEU A 61 4.26 11.67 12.56
C LEU A 61 3.24 11.76 13.70
N GLU A 62 3.66 12.15 14.90
CA GLU A 62 2.82 12.19 16.11
C GLU A 62 1.68 13.21 16.03
N LYS A 63 1.75 14.14 15.07
CA LYS A 63 0.72 15.16 14.84
C LYS A 63 -0.38 14.67 13.88
N MET A 64 -0.47 13.36 13.64
CA MET A 64 -1.55 12.77 12.84
C MET A 64 -2.61 12.18 13.75
N ASP A 65 -3.82 12.71 13.66
CA ASP A 65 -4.97 12.27 14.47
C ASP A 65 -5.41 10.81 14.19
N TYR A 66 -4.90 10.18 13.12
CA TYR A 66 -5.37 8.90 12.58
C TYR A 66 -4.28 7.84 12.37
N ALA A 67 -3.20 7.84 13.18
CA ALA A 67 -2.21 6.77 13.11
C ALA A 67 -2.83 5.39 13.43
N PRO A 68 -2.63 4.36 12.58
CA PRO A 68 -3.12 3.02 12.85
C PRO A 68 -2.50 2.48 14.13
N SER A 69 -3.30 1.79 14.91
CA SER A 69 -2.80 1.03 16.05
C SER A 69 -1.87 -0.09 15.60
N MET A 70 -0.96 -0.52 16.49
CA MET A 70 -0.15 -1.73 16.26
C MET A 70 -1.02 -2.98 16.03
N SER A 71 -2.26 -2.98 16.51
CA SER A 71 -3.26 -4.03 16.23
C SER A 71 -3.69 -4.04 14.78
N GLU A 72 -3.94 -2.87 14.18
CA GLU A 72 -4.28 -2.71 12.76
C GLU A 72 -3.10 -3.09 11.87
N ILE A 73 -1.88 -2.69 12.22
CA ILE A 73 -0.66 -3.17 11.55
C ILE A 73 -0.57 -4.70 11.55
N LYS A 74 -0.77 -5.33 12.71
CA LYS A 74 -0.75 -6.79 12.82
C LYS A 74 -1.86 -7.44 11.98
N LYS A 75 -3.05 -6.84 11.91
CA LYS A 75 -4.16 -7.32 11.06
C LYS A 75 -3.81 -7.22 9.58
N SER A 76 -3.28 -6.08 9.12
CA SER A 76 -2.84 -5.90 7.73
C SER A 76 -1.71 -6.85 7.37
N LEU A 77 -0.74 -7.07 8.26
CA LEU A 77 0.32 -8.07 8.07
C LEU A 77 -0.24 -9.48 7.97
N LYS A 78 -1.22 -9.85 8.81
CA LYS A 78 -1.85 -11.18 8.74
C LYS A 78 -2.62 -11.36 7.43
N LEU A 79 -3.35 -10.33 7.00
CA LEU A 79 -4.09 -10.32 5.74
C LEU A 79 -3.13 -10.48 4.55
N THR A 80 -2.16 -9.58 4.42
CA THR A 80 -1.16 -9.56 3.33
C THR A 80 -0.39 -10.88 3.26
N ASN A 81 0.07 -11.43 4.39
CA ASN A 81 0.75 -12.74 4.40
C ASN A 81 -0.16 -13.88 3.95
N SER A 82 -1.43 -13.88 4.36
CA SER A 82 -2.40 -14.90 3.91
C SER A 82 -2.67 -14.83 2.41
N VAL A 83 -2.70 -13.61 1.86
CA VAL A 83 -2.89 -13.34 0.43
C VAL A 83 -1.66 -13.79 -0.35
N ASN A 84 -0.46 -13.42 0.11
CA ASN A 84 0.79 -13.82 -0.52
C ASN A 84 0.95 -15.35 -0.56
N LYS A 85 0.55 -16.05 0.51
CA LYS A 85 0.51 -17.52 0.53
C LYS A 85 -0.48 -18.09 -0.49
N ARG A 86 -1.73 -17.60 -0.51
CA ARG A 86 -2.75 -18.04 -1.49
C ARG A 86 -2.32 -17.86 -2.94
N ILE A 87 -1.69 -16.73 -3.26
CA ILE A 87 -1.20 -16.44 -4.61
C ILE A 87 -0.01 -17.35 -4.96
N SER A 88 0.77 -17.81 -3.97
CA SER A 88 1.87 -18.74 -4.20
C SER A 88 1.36 -20.12 -4.62
N ASP A 89 0.40 -20.65 -3.87
CA ASP A 89 0.04 -22.06 -3.90
C ASP A 89 -0.91 -22.41 -5.07
N ASP A 90 -1.78 -21.48 -5.49
CA ASP A 90 -2.83 -21.77 -6.48
C ASP A 90 -2.77 -20.89 -7.75
N PRO A 91 -3.32 -21.36 -8.89
CA PRO A 91 -3.71 -20.48 -9.98
C PRO A 91 -4.77 -19.48 -9.51
N ILE A 92 -4.57 -18.20 -9.81
CA ILE A 92 -5.50 -17.13 -9.41
C ILE A 92 -6.19 -16.54 -10.64
N SER A 93 -7.51 -16.37 -10.58
CA SER A 93 -8.27 -15.66 -11.61
C SER A 93 -8.10 -14.15 -11.46
N MET A 94 -8.21 -13.40 -12.56
CA MET A 94 -8.15 -11.94 -12.54
C MET A 94 -9.15 -11.34 -11.55
N LYS A 95 -10.39 -11.83 -11.55
CA LYS A 95 -11.44 -11.40 -10.61
C LYS A 95 -11.04 -11.60 -9.14
N ASN A 96 -10.43 -12.73 -8.81
CA ASN A 96 -9.98 -12.98 -7.44
C ASN A 96 -8.75 -12.13 -7.10
N ALA A 97 -7.81 -11.96 -8.02
CA ALA A 97 -6.66 -11.08 -7.85
C ALA A 97 -7.09 -9.64 -7.57
N LEU A 98 -8.05 -9.11 -8.32
CA LEU A 98 -8.60 -7.76 -8.10
C LEU A 98 -9.33 -7.62 -6.77
N LYS A 99 -10.10 -8.64 -6.35
CA LYS A 99 -10.74 -8.64 -5.01
C LYS A 99 -9.71 -8.64 -3.89
N LEU A 100 -8.55 -9.27 -4.10
CA LEU A 100 -7.47 -9.27 -3.12
C LEU A 100 -6.79 -7.91 -3.11
N ALA A 101 -6.43 -7.36 -4.28
CA ALA A 101 -5.88 -6.02 -4.42
C ALA A 101 -6.76 -4.99 -3.71
N LEU A 102 -8.07 -4.97 -4.00
CA LEU A 102 -9.01 -4.04 -3.37
C LEU A 102 -8.98 -4.10 -1.84
N LYS A 103 -8.88 -5.30 -1.25
CA LYS A 103 -8.80 -5.47 0.21
C LYS A 103 -7.48 -5.02 0.81
N LEU A 104 -6.40 -5.02 0.03
CA LEU A 104 -5.10 -4.51 0.46
C LEU A 104 -5.15 -2.99 0.46
N GLU A 105 -5.61 -2.39 -0.64
CA GLU A 105 -5.77 -0.94 -0.79
C GLU A 105 -6.73 -0.34 0.25
N GLU A 106 -7.85 -1.02 0.54
CA GLU A 106 -8.81 -0.57 1.57
C GLU A 106 -8.32 -0.82 3.02
N SER A 107 -7.08 -1.28 3.21
CA SER A 107 -6.55 -1.52 4.55
C SER A 107 -6.08 -0.21 5.21
N MET A 108 -6.38 -0.05 6.50
CA MET A 108 -6.04 1.14 7.29
C MET A 108 -4.55 1.53 7.23
N VAL A 109 -3.66 0.55 7.02
CA VAL A 109 -2.21 0.77 6.94
C VAL A 109 -1.81 1.36 5.58
N GLU A 110 -2.45 0.95 4.50
CA GLU A 110 -2.25 1.54 3.17
C GLU A 110 -2.78 2.97 3.16
N THR A 111 -4.01 3.18 3.63
CA THR A 111 -4.61 4.52 3.73
C THR A 111 -3.74 5.45 4.56
N TYR A 112 -3.25 4.99 5.71
CA TYR A 112 -2.36 5.81 6.53
C TYR A 112 -0.99 6.07 5.88
N SER A 113 -0.36 5.06 5.27
CA SER A 113 0.96 5.23 4.65
C SER A 113 0.89 6.23 3.50
N ASN A 114 -0.19 6.19 2.72
CA ASN A 114 -0.50 7.16 1.67
C ASN A 114 -0.76 8.57 2.22
N GLU A 115 -1.60 8.72 3.24
CA GLU A 115 -1.81 10.00 3.92
C GLU A 115 -0.51 10.57 4.49
N LEU A 116 0.37 9.71 4.98
CA LEU A 116 1.67 10.09 5.50
C LEU A 116 2.61 10.58 4.41
N ILE A 117 2.76 9.80 3.34
CA ILE A 117 3.55 10.20 2.17
C ILE A 117 3.07 11.56 1.67
N ALA A 118 1.75 11.74 1.56
CA ALA A 118 1.15 13.01 1.18
C ALA A 118 1.56 14.14 2.14
N LYS A 119 1.38 13.98 3.46
CA LYS A 119 1.62 15.06 4.43
C LYS A 119 3.09 15.50 4.48
N LEU A 120 4.03 14.55 4.44
CA LEU A 120 5.45 14.86 4.51
C LEU A 120 6.00 15.45 3.20
N LEU A 121 5.40 15.11 2.04
CA LEU A 121 5.66 15.81 0.78
C LEU A 121 5.05 17.23 0.76
N THR A 122 4.09 17.52 1.64
CA THR A 122 3.35 18.80 1.70
C THR A 122 3.87 19.78 2.73
N CYS A 123 5.07 19.61 3.27
CA CYS A 123 5.66 20.60 4.17
C CYS A 123 5.76 22.03 3.58
N GLU A 124 5.40 22.26 2.29
CA GLU A 124 5.06 23.60 1.77
C GLU A 124 3.81 23.75 0.86
N ASP A 125 3.04 22.72 0.44
CA ASP A 125 1.97 22.93 -0.57
C ASP A 125 0.74 22.00 -0.50
N GLU A 126 -0.45 22.59 -0.23
CA GLU A 126 -1.78 21.97 -0.16
C GLU A 126 -2.24 21.34 -1.50
N ALA A 127 -1.73 21.80 -2.64
CA ALA A 127 -2.10 21.24 -3.95
C ALA A 127 -1.55 19.81 -4.15
N THR A 128 -0.38 19.52 -3.56
CA THR A 128 0.25 18.18 -3.59
C THR A 128 -0.51 17.19 -2.71
N TYR A 129 -1.04 17.65 -1.57
CA TYR A 129 -1.90 16.87 -0.67
C TYR A 129 -3.16 16.36 -1.38
N LYS A 130 -3.84 17.25 -2.11
CA LYS A 130 -5.05 16.91 -2.88
C LYS A 130 -4.76 15.94 -4.04
N LYS A 131 -3.55 15.99 -4.61
CA LYS A 131 -3.14 15.11 -5.71
C LYS A 131 -2.88 13.68 -5.22
N LEU A 132 -2.24 13.50 -4.07
CA LEU A 132 -1.97 12.16 -3.51
C LEU A 132 -3.20 11.47 -2.91
N LEU A 133 -4.09 12.20 -2.23
CA LEU A 133 -5.43 11.65 -1.88
C LEU A 133 -6.24 11.25 -3.11
N ALA A 134 -6.01 11.94 -4.24
CA ALA A 134 -6.56 11.51 -5.52
C ALA A 134 -5.83 10.29 -6.09
N ASP A 135 -4.56 10.04 -5.76
CA ASP A 135 -3.82 8.85 -6.19
C ASP A 135 -4.26 7.58 -5.45
N GLU A 136 -4.59 7.63 -4.15
CA GLU A 136 -5.22 6.50 -3.43
C GLU A 136 -6.63 6.18 -3.97
N LYS A 137 -7.44 7.23 -4.19
CA LYS A 137 -8.69 7.06 -4.94
C LYS A 137 -8.44 6.48 -6.32
N LYS A 138 -7.36 6.84 -7.00
CA LYS A 138 -6.99 6.22 -8.28
C LYS A 138 -6.63 4.75 -8.11
N HIS A 139 -5.92 4.30 -7.07
CA HIS A 139 -5.65 2.87 -6.87
C HIS A 139 -6.94 2.07 -6.71
N ILE A 140 -7.77 2.50 -5.77
CA ILE A 140 -9.10 1.90 -5.52
C ILE A 140 -9.97 1.97 -6.78
N ASP A 141 -10.01 3.10 -7.48
CA ASP A 141 -10.81 3.30 -8.69
C ASP A 141 -10.24 2.52 -9.90
N LYS A 142 -8.92 2.40 -10.04
CA LYS A 142 -8.24 1.56 -11.05
C LYS A 142 -8.65 0.11 -10.83
N VAL A 143 -8.56 -0.39 -9.60
CA VAL A 143 -8.97 -1.75 -9.23
C VAL A 143 -10.47 -1.95 -9.49
N ARG A 144 -11.33 -1.03 -9.03
CA ARG A 144 -12.79 -1.09 -9.24
C ARG A 144 -13.18 -1.01 -10.73
N LYS A 145 -12.51 -0.16 -11.51
CA LYS A 145 -12.74 -0.03 -12.96
C LYS A 145 -12.35 -1.31 -13.68
N MET A 146 -11.20 -1.89 -13.34
CA MET A 146 -10.78 -3.18 -13.89
C MET A 146 -11.77 -4.29 -13.49
N MET A 147 -12.28 -4.30 -12.26
CA MET A 147 -13.30 -5.28 -11.82
C MET A 147 -14.61 -5.20 -12.61
N LYS A 148 -14.99 -4.03 -13.13
CA LYS A 148 -16.18 -3.87 -13.99
C LYS A 148 -15.97 -4.43 -15.39
N ASN A 149 -14.71 -4.58 -15.82
CA ASN A 149 -14.32 -5.01 -17.16
C ASN A 149 -13.73 -6.43 -17.20
N ALA A 150 -13.73 -7.16 -16.07
CA ALA A 150 -13.12 -8.47 -15.87
C ALA A 150 -14.15 -9.58 -15.63
#